data_AF-A0A1T4KW48-F1
#
_entry.id   AF-A0A1T4KW48-F1
#
_cell.length_a   1.000
_cell.length_b   1.000
_cell.length_c   1.000
_cell.angle_alpha   90.00
_cell.angle_beta   90.00
_cell.angle_gamma   90.00
#
_symmetry.space_group_name_H-M   'P 1'
#
loop_
_entity.id
_entity.type
_entity.pdbx_description
1 polymer ?
#
loop_
_entity_poly.entity_id
_entity_poly.type
_entity_poly.pdbx_seq_one_letter_code
_entity_poly.pdbx_strand_id
1 'polypeptide(L)'
;MIKRDLKEVLNKGVSFSSFFFHFDLTGVDGTSLKDINLTKVDEYFSRYDIDFINESEEDKVRLLQNTDILTGENKATVGGLLIFGINPQRYLLNASISFARFKGKEMGSELIDKKVIDGTLDIQIDTAFSLIKNNIINPSDIVETKRVDKNETYPDKVFRELIVNACVHRDYSIFGSRIRILFFDDRIEFINPGRLPNTVTIEKLKAGVSYAVNPVIVKFMENLRYIDKLGRGLPMVYQEVKKRDKKVLFEEIGEEFKVTLYL
;
A
#
# COMPACT_ATOMS: atom_id res chain seq x y z
N MET A 1 13.48 -18.45 -19.26
CA MET A 1 12.63 -17.92 -20.34
C MET A 1 11.94 -16.61 -19.94
N ILE A 2 11.28 -16.54 -18.78
CA ILE A 2 10.55 -15.34 -18.27
C ILE A 2 11.41 -14.07 -18.09
N LYS A 3 12.71 -14.20 -17.74
CA LYS A 3 13.62 -13.04 -17.55
C LYS A 3 13.97 -12.29 -18.85
N ARG A 4 13.94 -12.96 -20.00
CA ARG A 4 14.39 -12.39 -21.28
C ARG A 4 13.31 -11.47 -21.90
N ASP A 5 12.04 -11.80 -21.69
CA ASP A 5 10.90 -11.01 -22.18
C ASP A 5 10.72 -9.68 -21.42
N LEU A 6 11.02 -9.63 -20.11
CA LEU A 6 10.85 -8.40 -19.34
C LEU A 6 11.84 -7.29 -19.73
N LYS A 7 13.06 -7.64 -20.16
CA LYS A 7 14.03 -6.65 -20.66
C LYS A 7 13.58 -6.04 -21.99
N GLU A 8 12.90 -6.83 -22.85
CA GLU A 8 12.24 -6.30 -24.05
C GLU A 8 10.99 -5.48 -23.72
N VAL A 9 10.20 -5.86 -22.72
CA VAL A 9 8.99 -5.12 -22.29
C VAL A 9 9.32 -3.80 -21.60
N LEU A 10 10.42 -3.72 -20.84
CA LEU A 10 10.91 -2.46 -20.26
C LEU A 10 11.52 -1.54 -21.32
N ASN A 11 12.03 -2.08 -22.43
CA ASN A 11 12.52 -1.31 -23.57
C ASN A 11 11.41 -0.91 -24.56
N LYS A 12 10.34 -1.71 -24.66
CA LYS A 12 9.14 -1.46 -25.46
C LYS A 12 8.02 -1.03 -24.52
N GLY A 13 8.05 0.22 -24.06
CA GLY A 13 7.06 0.77 -23.13
C GLY A 13 5.65 0.31 -23.48
N VAL A 14 5.01 -0.41 -22.57
CA VAL A 14 3.61 -0.81 -22.73
C VAL A 14 2.77 0.40 -22.30
N SER A 15 2.57 1.33 -23.23
CA SER A 15 1.56 2.37 -23.07
C SER A 15 0.20 1.70 -23.06
N PHE A 16 -0.43 1.63 -21.88
CA PHE A 16 -1.86 1.35 -21.80
C PHE A 16 -2.61 2.55 -22.38
N SER A 17 -2.74 2.60 -23.72
CA SER A 17 -3.70 3.47 -24.37
C SER A 17 -5.10 2.90 -24.15
N SER A 18 -5.66 3.16 -22.97
CA SER A 18 -7.10 3.01 -22.74
C SER A 18 -7.62 4.32 -22.20
N PHE A 19 -8.84 4.67 -22.62
CA PHE A 19 -9.59 5.92 -22.40
C PHE A 19 -9.85 6.28 -20.92
N PHE A 20 -9.07 5.74 -19.97
CA PHE A 20 -9.23 5.87 -18.53
C PHE A 20 -8.09 6.68 -17.92
N PHE A 21 -8.44 7.78 -17.25
CA PHE A 21 -7.51 8.60 -16.49
C PHE A 21 -7.18 7.91 -15.18
N HIS A 22 -5.93 7.50 -15.00
CA HIS A 22 -5.42 6.99 -13.72
C HIS A 22 -4.56 8.06 -13.06
N PHE A 23 -4.93 8.45 -11.84
CA PHE A 23 -4.27 9.56 -11.16
C PHE A 23 -2.80 9.26 -10.85
N ASP A 24 -2.44 7.98 -10.63
CA ASP A 24 -1.07 7.55 -10.37
C ASP A 24 -0.12 7.73 -11.57
N LEU A 25 -0.65 7.86 -12.79
CA LEU A 25 0.10 8.18 -14.02
C LEU A 25 0.30 9.69 -14.24
N THR A 26 -0.35 10.54 -13.45
CA THR A 26 -0.32 11.99 -13.66
C THR A 26 1.03 12.57 -13.24
N GLY A 27 1.62 13.39 -14.11
CA GLY A 27 2.84 14.12 -13.81
C GLY A 27 2.60 15.22 -12.78
N VAL A 28 3.47 15.31 -11.78
CA VAL A 28 3.37 16.30 -10.71
C VAL A 28 4.20 17.53 -11.05
N ASP A 29 3.56 18.70 -11.09
CA ASP A 29 4.24 19.94 -11.44
C ASP A 29 5.33 20.32 -10.43
N GLY A 30 6.42 20.90 -10.94
CA GLY A 30 7.59 21.26 -10.15
C GLY A 30 8.51 20.10 -9.78
N THR A 31 8.22 18.89 -10.26
CA THR A 31 9.06 17.69 -10.03
C THR A 31 9.91 17.34 -11.23
N SER A 32 10.97 16.59 -10.99
CA SER A 32 11.88 16.06 -12.01
C SER A 32 12.58 14.80 -11.52
N LEU A 33 13.55 14.32 -12.31
CA LEU A 33 14.49 13.27 -11.89
C LEU A 33 15.14 13.53 -10.51
N LYS A 34 15.34 14.80 -10.14
CA LYS A 34 15.97 15.19 -8.86
C LYS A 34 15.13 14.84 -7.63
N ASP A 35 13.83 14.60 -7.81
CA ASP A 35 12.91 14.24 -6.73
C ASP A 35 12.81 12.72 -6.55
N ILE A 36 13.48 11.95 -7.40
CA ILE A 36 13.52 10.49 -7.38
C ILE A 36 14.81 9.99 -6.72
N ASN A 37 14.66 9.01 -5.83
CA ASN A 37 15.76 8.31 -5.19
C ASN A 37 16.37 7.30 -6.17
N LEU A 38 17.45 7.69 -6.84
CA LEU A 38 18.10 6.87 -7.87
C LEU A 38 18.73 5.58 -7.30
N THR A 39 19.16 5.57 -6.04
CA THR A 39 19.64 4.34 -5.39
C THR A 39 18.52 3.31 -5.28
N LYS A 40 17.32 3.74 -4.87
CA LYS A 40 16.15 2.86 -4.79
C LYS A 40 15.68 2.37 -6.16
N VAL A 41 15.79 3.23 -7.17
CA VAL A 41 15.52 2.86 -8.57
C VAL A 41 16.52 1.81 -9.05
N ASP A 42 17.80 1.99 -8.75
CA ASP A 42 18.86 1.03 -9.10
C ASP A 42 18.66 -0.33 -8.42
N GLU A 43 18.32 -0.35 -7.13
CA GLU A 43 17.95 -1.56 -6.40
C GLU A 43 16.75 -2.28 -7.02
N TYR A 44 15.79 -1.54 -7.56
CA TYR A 44 14.65 -2.11 -8.26
C TYR A 44 15.06 -2.72 -9.61
N PHE A 45 15.79 -1.99 -10.45
CA PHE A 45 16.23 -2.45 -11.77
C PHE A 45 17.26 -3.59 -11.71
N SER A 46 18.09 -3.63 -10.67
CA SER A 46 19.04 -4.72 -10.41
C SER A 46 18.35 -6.08 -10.30
N ARG A 47 17.09 -6.13 -9.84
CA ARG A 47 16.28 -7.38 -9.79
C ARG A 47 15.98 -7.95 -11.18
N TYR A 48 16.12 -7.11 -12.21
CA TYR A 48 15.89 -7.43 -13.62
C TYR A 48 17.18 -7.45 -14.44
N ASP A 49 18.34 -7.56 -13.77
CA ASP A 49 19.66 -7.61 -14.42
C ASP A 49 19.92 -6.36 -15.30
N ILE A 50 19.54 -5.19 -14.77
CA ILE A 50 19.76 -3.84 -15.32
C ILE A 50 20.57 -3.04 -14.29
N ASP A 51 21.73 -2.54 -14.71
CA ASP A 51 22.66 -1.73 -13.90
C ASP A 51 22.38 -0.25 -14.13
N PHE A 52 21.27 0.22 -13.55
CA PHE A 52 20.68 1.52 -13.87
C PHE A 52 21.64 2.68 -13.61
N ILE A 53 22.45 2.62 -12.55
CA ILE A 53 23.35 3.71 -12.19
C ILE A 53 24.44 3.95 -13.25
N ASN A 54 24.86 2.90 -13.96
CA ASN A 54 25.92 2.94 -14.97
C ASN A 54 25.41 3.13 -16.41
N GLU A 55 24.09 3.16 -16.63
CA GLU A 55 23.51 3.50 -17.92
C GLU A 55 23.78 4.96 -18.32
N SER A 56 23.67 5.27 -19.62
CA SER A 56 23.74 6.65 -20.11
C SER A 56 22.58 7.50 -19.54
N GLU A 57 22.74 8.82 -19.47
CA GLU A 57 21.66 9.69 -18.96
C GLU A 57 20.39 9.61 -19.84
N GLU A 58 20.55 9.43 -21.15
CA GLU A 58 19.43 9.22 -22.09
C GLU A 58 18.72 7.89 -21.81
N ASP A 59 19.47 6.82 -21.56
CA ASP A 59 18.91 5.50 -21.25
C ASP A 59 18.24 5.47 -19.87
N LYS A 60 18.79 6.16 -18.87
CA LYS A 60 18.15 6.32 -17.54
C LYS A 60 16.79 6.99 -17.67
N VAL A 61 16.72 8.11 -18.39
CA VAL A 61 15.46 8.82 -18.62
C VAL A 61 14.48 7.91 -19.37
N ARG A 62 14.93 7.22 -20.43
CA ARG A 62 14.07 6.29 -21.18
C ARG A 62 13.53 5.16 -20.29
N LEU A 63 14.35 4.57 -19.44
CA LEU A 63 13.93 3.51 -18.50
C LEU A 63 12.88 4.02 -17.52
N LEU A 64 13.08 5.21 -16.96
CA LEU A 64 12.14 5.83 -16.03
C LEU A 64 10.80 6.19 -16.69
N GLN A 65 10.83 6.66 -17.94
CA GLN A 65 9.64 6.96 -18.73
C GLN A 65 8.89 5.68 -19.13
N ASN A 66 9.60 4.67 -19.65
CA ASN A 66 9.00 3.39 -20.05
C ASN A 66 8.40 2.60 -18.88
N THR A 67 8.81 2.92 -17.64
CA THR A 67 8.27 2.31 -16.42
C THR A 67 7.23 3.17 -15.72
N ASP A 68 6.85 4.31 -16.30
CA ASP A 68 5.89 5.27 -15.75
C ASP A 68 6.34 5.93 -14.44
N ILE A 69 7.64 5.93 -14.12
CA ILE A 69 8.18 6.67 -12.98
C ILE A 69 8.25 8.17 -13.31
N LEU A 70 8.60 8.48 -14.57
CA LEU A 70 8.53 9.81 -15.14
C LEU A 70 7.53 9.85 -16.30
N THR A 71 6.93 11.01 -16.54
CA THR A 71 6.19 11.29 -17.77
C THR A 71 7.14 11.57 -18.93
N GLY A 72 6.62 11.60 -20.17
CA GLY A 72 7.39 12.02 -21.35
C GLY A 72 7.94 13.45 -21.27
N GLU A 73 7.39 14.30 -20.39
CA GLU A 73 7.88 15.65 -20.09
C GLU A 73 8.90 15.68 -18.94
N ASN A 74 9.39 14.52 -18.50
CA ASN A 74 10.34 14.36 -17.38
C ASN A 74 9.84 14.85 -16.02
N LYS A 75 8.52 14.94 -15.83
CA LYS A 75 7.90 15.14 -14.50
C LYS A 75 7.78 13.80 -13.81
N ALA A 76 7.98 13.75 -12.49
CA ALA A 76 7.67 12.53 -11.74
C ALA A 76 6.16 12.27 -11.75
N THR A 77 5.77 11.03 -11.98
CA THR A 77 4.36 10.64 -11.82
C THR A 77 4.03 10.54 -10.34
N VAL A 78 2.74 10.61 -9.99
CA VAL A 78 2.27 10.36 -8.63
C VAL A 78 2.74 8.98 -8.14
N GLY A 79 2.62 7.93 -8.96
CA GLY A 79 3.11 6.59 -8.64
C GLY A 79 4.64 6.54 -8.48
N GLY A 80 5.37 7.22 -9.36
CA GLY A 80 6.83 7.34 -9.30
C GLY A 80 7.30 7.99 -8.00
N LEU A 81 6.67 9.08 -7.57
CA LEU A 81 6.96 9.71 -6.27
C LEU A 81 6.61 8.79 -5.11
N LEU A 82 5.44 8.15 -5.12
CA LEU A 82 5.00 7.33 -3.99
C LEU A 82 5.86 6.07 -3.79
N ILE A 83 6.46 5.53 -4.85
CA ILE A 83 7.33 4.36 -4.76
C ILE A 83 8.80 4.74 -4.61
N PHE A 84 9.29 5.74 -5.36
CA PHE A 84 10.71 6.06 -5.49
C PHE A 84 11.08 7.49 -5.09
N GLY A 85 10.15 8.32 -4.64
CA GLY A 85 10.44 9.71 -4.29
C GLY A 85 11.34 9.85 -3.06
N ILE A 86 12.15 10.90 -3.03
CA ILE A 86 13.01 11.24 -1.88
C ILE A 86 12.15 11.77 -0.71
N ASN A 87 11.18 12.63 -1.01
CA ASN A 87 10.20 13.16 -0.05
C ASN A 87 8.86 13.40 -0.75
N PRO A 88 8.04 12.35 -0.94
CA PRO A 88 6.80 12.43 -1.72
C PRO A 88 5.83 13.47 -1.15
N GLN A 89 5.79 13.61 0.17
CA GLN A 89 4.86 14.49 0.88
C GLN A 89 5.15 15.98 0.67
N ARG A 90 6.31 16.36 0.10
CA ARG A 90 6.55 17.72 -0.37
C ARG A 90 5.53 18.15 -1.43
N TYR A 91 5.09 17.20 -2.27
CA TYR A 91 4.16 17.43 -3.36
C TYR A 91 2.79 16.79 -3.09
N LEU A 92 2.77 15.68 -2.33
CA LEU A 92 1.58 14.89 -2.02
C LEU A 92 1.32 14.93 -0.50
N LEU A 93 0.99 16.11 0.04
CA LEU A 93 0.92 16.41 1.48
C LEU A 93 0.13 15.40 2.34
N ASN A 94 -0.94 14.83 1.80
CA ASN A 94 -1.83 13.90 2.53
C ASN A 94 -1.69 12.44 2.07
N ALA A 95 -0.73 12.13 1.20
CA ALA A 95 -0.39 10.77 0.82
C ALA A 95 0.43 10.07 1.92
N SER A 96 -0.16 9.98 3.11
CA SER A 96 0.42 9.32 4.28
C SER A 96 -0.61 8.56 5.11
N ILE A 97 -0.11 7.77 6.06
CA ILE A 97 -0.93 7.03 7.03
C ILE A 97 -0.93 7.79 8.37
N SER A 98 -2.11 8.05 8.92
CA SER A 98 -2.29 8.51 10.30
C SER A 98 -2.67 7.33 11.17
N PHE A 99 -1.80 6.97 12.11
CA PHE A 99 -2.04 5.94 13.11
C PHE A 99 -2.46 6.58 14.45
N ALA A 100 -3.45 6.00 15.12
CA ALA A 100 -3.85 6.38 16.48
C ALA A 100 -4.27 5.16 17.30
N ARG A 101 -3.77 5.06 18.54
CA ARG A 101 -4.14 4.02 19.52
C ARG A 101 -4.93 4.63 20.67
N PHE A 102 -6.10 4.09 20.96
CA PHE A 102 -7.02 4.58 21.99
C PHE A 102 -7.22 3.53 23.10
N LYS A 103 -7.05 3.90 24.36
CA LYS A 103 -7.34 3.04 25.52
C LYS A 103 -8.84 2.96 25.78
N GLY A 104 -9.53 2.18 24.97
CA GLY A 104 -10.97 1.97 25.04
C GLY A 104 -11.54 1.58 23.69
N LYS A 105 -12.87 1.65 23.57
CA LYS A 105 -13.61 1.25 22.37
C LYS A 105 -14.13 2.43 21.54
N GLU A 106 -13.92 3.64 22.03
CA GLU A 106 -14.50 4.86 21.47
C GLU A 106 -13.42 5.88 21.13
N MET A 107 -13.67 6.72 20.12
CA MET A 107 -12.76 7.80 19.73
C MET A 107 -12.52 8.85 20.83
N GLY A 108 -13.46 9.00 21.78
CA GLY A 108 -13.31 9.86 22.95
C GLY A 108 -12.46 9.26 24.07
N SER A 109 -11.99 8.01 23.92
CA SER A 109 -11.13 7.36 24.91
C SER A 109 -9.73 7.98 24.92
N GLU A 110 -8.97 7.71 25.99
CA GLU A 110 -7.60 8.20 26.14
C GLU A 110 -6.71 7.81 24.96
N LEU A 111 -6.06 8.78 24.33
CA LEU A 111 -5.14 8.56 23.20
C LEU A 111 -3.76 8.16 23.73
N ILE A 112 -3.33 6.92 23.48
CA ILE A 112 -2.06 6.36 23.94
C ILE A 112 -0.91 6.69 22.99
N ASP A 113 -1.14 6.54 21.68
CA ASP A 113 -0.13 6.77 20.65
C ASP A 113 -0.77 7.41 19.43
N LYS A 114 -0.04 8.30 18.77
CA LYS A 114 -0.47 8.96 17.53
C LYS A 114 0.74 9.28 16.68
N LYS A 115 0.73 8.81 15.43
CA LYS A 115 1.81 9.05 14.46
C LYS A 115 1.26 9.34 13.08
N VAL A 116 1.94 10.25 12.37
CA VAL A 116 1.81 10.37 10.93
C VAL A 116 3.02 9.70 10.30
N ILE A 117 2.77 8.83 9.33
CA ILE A 117 3.76 7.97 8.70
C ILE A 117 3.90 8.45 7.25
N ASP A 118 4.93 9.27 7.00
CA ASP A 118 5.28 9.79 5.69
C ASP A 118 6.36 8.92 5.02
N GLY A 119 6.81 9.32 3.83
CA GLY A 119 7.78 8.58 3.00
C GLY A 119 7.12 7.81 1.86
N THR A 120 7.88 6.92 1.23
CA THR A 120 7.39 6.03 0.17
C THR A 120 6.50 4.92 0.73
N LEU A 121 5.67 4.29 -0.10
CA LEU A 121 4.62 3.36 0.38
C LEU A 121 5.15 2.16 1.15
N ASP A 122 6.30 1.60 0.76
CA ASP A 122 7.00 0.55 1.51
C ASP A 122 7.34 1.00 2.94
N ILE A 123 7.90 2.20 3.11
CA ILE A 123 8.20 2.76 4.44
C ILE A 123 6.91 2.93 5.24
N GLN A 124 5.86 3.44 4.60
CA GLN A 124 4.56 3.64 5.25
C GLN A 124 3.96 2.31 5.73
N ILE A 125 3.99 1.28 4.87
CA ILE A 125 3.45 -0.05 5.15
C ILE A 125 4.22 -0.72 6.29
N ASP A 126 5.55 -0.77 6.21
CA ASP A 126 6.38 -1.45 7.19
C ASP A 126 6.33 -0.77 8.56
N THR A 127 6.27 0.57 8.57
CA THR A 127 6.15 1.35 9.80
C THR A 127 4.76 1.18 10.42
N ALA A 128 3.68 1.25 9.63
CA ALA A 128 2.33 1.04 10.13
C ALA A 128 2.16 -0.38 10.70
N PHE A 129 2.70 -1.38 10.01
CA PHE A 129 2.69 -2.76 10.47
C PHE A 129 3.44 -2.91 11.81
N SER A 130 4.63 -2.31 11.93
CA SER A 130 5.41 -2.30 13.17
C SER A 130 4.65 -1.65 14.33
N LEU A 131 3.95 -0.54 14.08
CA LEU A 131 3.12 0.12 15.10
C LEU A 131 1.96 -0.75 15.56
N ILE A 132 1.26 -1.43 14.63
CA ILE A 132 0.21 -2.38 14.99
C ILE A 132 0.80 -3.50 15.85
N LYS A 133 1.90 -4.11 15.42
CA LYS A 133 2.54 -5.23 16.15
C LYS A 133 2.99 -4.83 17.56
N ASN A 134 3.54 -3.63 17.71
CA ASN A 134 3.98 -3.11 19.01
C ASN A 134 2.80 -2.76 19.95
N ASN A 135 1.61 -2.52 19.41
CA ASN A 135 0.42 -2.18 20.18
C ASN A 135 -0.52 -3.38 20.43
N ILE A 136 -0.30 -4.52 19.76
CA ILE A 136 -1.01 -5.76 20.07
C ILE A 136 -0.49 -6.31 21.40
N ILE A 137 -1.38 -6.36 22.38
CA ILE A 137 -1.11 -7.03 23.65
C ILE A 137 -1.33 -8.53 23.41
N ASN A 138 -0.27 -9.32 23.43
CA ASN A 138 -0.39 -10.78 23.43
C ASN A 138 -0.45 -11.27 24.89
N PRO A 139 -1.63 -11.61 25.43
CA PRO A 139 -1.68 -12.30 26.71
C PRO A 139 -1.05 -13.68 26.55
N SER A 140 0.10 -13.87 27.18
CA SER A 140 0.72 -15.19 27.26
C SER A 140 0.30 -15.87 28.55
N ASP A 141 -0.27 -17.06 28.44
CA ASP A 141 -0.45 -17.93 29.60
C ASP A 141 0.80 -18.79 29.79
N ILE A 142 1.17 -19.02 31.05
CA ILE A 142 2.17 -20.03 31.41
C ILE A 142 1.38 -21.29 31.76
N VAL A 143 1.46 -22.31 30.91
CA VAL A 143 0.91 -23.64 31.20
C VAL A 143 2.08 -24.56 31.54
N GLU A 144 2.09 -25.07 32.76
CA GLU A 144 3.13 -25.93 33.37
C GLU A 144 4.53 -25.29 33.43
N THR A 145 5.26 -25.25 32.31
CA THR A 145 6.64 -24.69 32.18
C THR A 145 6.93 -24.09 30.80
N LYS A 146 5.94 -24.05 29.90
CA LYS A 146 6.07 -23.48 28.55
C LYS A 146 5.10 -22.32 28.38
N ARG A 147 5.60 -21.24 27.78
CA ARG A 147 4.77 -20.13 27.34
C ARG A 147 3.89 -20.63 26.19
N VAL A 148 2.58 -20.60 26.36
CA VAL A 148 1.63 -20.92 25.28
C VAL A 148 1.02 -19.59 24.87
N ASP A 149 1.41 -19.10 23.70
CA ASP A 149 0.73 -17.95 23.11
C ASP A 149 -0.69 -18.39 22.76
N LYS A 150 -1.68 -17.72 23.37
CA LYS A 150 -3.07 -17.87 22.94
C LYS A 150 -3.12 -17.51 21.45
N ASN A 151 -3.57 -18.44 20.60
CA ASN A 151 -3.75 -18.26 19.16
C ASN A 151 -4.81 -17.18 18.78
N GLU A 152 -5.13 -16.27 19.71
CA GLU A 152 -6.14 -15.23 19.58
C GLU A 152 -5.69 -14.13 18.61
N THR A 153 -4.39 -13.85 18.50
CA THR A 153 -3.88 -12.82 17.60
C THR A 153 -3.89 -13.29 16.14
N TYR A 154 -4.24 -12.39 15.22
CA TYR A 154 -4.15 -12.64 13.79
C TYR A 154 -2.70 -12.80 13.33
N PRO A 155 -2.44 -13.63 12.31
CA PRO A 155 -1.10 -13.73 11.76
C PRO A 155 -0.70 -12.43 11.05
N ASP A 156 0.60 -12.11 11.05
CA ASP A 156 1.20 -10.90 10.46
C ASP A 156 0.67 -10.59 9.03
N LYS A 157 0.44 -11.63 8.23
CA LYS A 157 -0.11 -11.53 6.86
C LYS A 157 -1.47 -10.81 6.80
N VAL A 158 -2.32 -10.90 7.82
CA VAL A 158 -3.64 -10.24 7.84
C VAL A 158 -3.48 -8.72 7.93
N PHE A 159 -2.66 -8.26 8.87
CA PHE A 159 -2.40 -6.83 9.04
C PHE A 159 -1.68 -6.25 7.82
N ARG A 160 -0.65 -6.95 7.32
CA ARG A 160 0.08 -6.53 6.13
C ARG A 160 -0.86 -6.39 4.92
N GLU A 161 -1.73 -7.36 4.69
CA GLU A 161 -2.69 -7.32 3.59
C GLU A 161 -3.64 -6.11 3.67
N LEU A 162 -4.18 -5.80 4.85
CA LEU A 162 -5.08 -4.67 5.02
C LEU A 162 -4.39 -3.31 4.82
N ILE A 163 -3.14 -3.18 5.28
CA ILE A 163 -2.35 -1.94 5.11
C ILE A 163 -1.94 -1.77 3.63
N VAL A 164 -1.48 -2.84 2.98
CA VAL A 164 -1.10 -2.82 1.56
C VAL A 164 -2.29 -2.46 0.69
N ASN A 165 -3.45 -3.12 0.90
CA ASN A 165 -4.67 -2.78 0.18
C ASN A 165 -5.05 -1.32 0.40
N ALA A 166 -4.89 -0.82 1.62
CA ALA A 166 -5.16 0.58 1.87
C ALA A 166 -4.24 1.51 1.06
N CYS A 167 -2.93 1.22 1.00
CA CYS A 167 -2.01 2.05 0.23
C CYS A 167 -2.25 1.98 -1.29
N VAL A 168 -2.53 0.78 -1.81
CA VAL A 168 -2.67 0.57 -3.26
C VAL A 168 -4.02 1.03 -3.81
N HIS A 169 -5.09 0.93 -3.01
CA HIS A 169 -6.43 1.31 -3.44
C HIS A 169 -6.86 2.70 -2.98
N ARG A 170 -5.97 3.48 -2.36
CA ARG A 170 -6.24 4.88 -2.00
C ARG A 170 -6.50 5.72 -3.26
N ASP A 171 -7.54 6.53 -3.22
CA ASP A 171 -7.72 7.59 -4.21
C ASP A 171 -6.73 8.73 -3.92
N TYR A 172 -5.66 8.79 -4.73
CA TYR A 172 -4.64 9.82 -4.57
C TYR A 172 -5.04 11.21 -5.06
N SER A 173 -6.18 11.35 -5.73
CA SER A 173 -6.74 12.65 -6.12
C SER A 173 -7.43 13.38 -4.96
N ILE A 174 -7.78 12.67 -3.88
CA ILE A 174 -8.40 13.26 -2.70
C ILE A 174 -7.33 13.93 -1.82
N PHE A 175 -7.38 15.26 -1.80
CA PHE A 175 -6.58 16.11 -0.93
C PHE A 175 -7.24 16.29 0.45
N GLY A 176 -6.44 16.56 1.49
CA GLY A 176 -6.94 16.84 2.84
C GLY A 176 -7.27 15.61 3.69
N SER A 177 -7.29 14.40 3.12
CA SER A 177 -7.54 13.16 3.88
C SER A 177 -6.39 12.17 3.76
N ARG A 178 -5.99 11.57 4.89
CA ARG A 178 -4.97 10.52 4.98
C ARG A 178 -5.64 9.16 5.10
N ILE A 179 -4.90 8.08 4.80
CA ILE A 179 -5.30 6.77 5.29
C ILE A 179 -5.27 6.85 6.82
N ARG A 180 -6.31 6.37 7.51
CA ARG A 180 -6.36 6.36 8.97
C ARG A 180 -6.38 4.92 9.47
N ILE A 181 -5.51 4.62 10.42
CA ILE A 181 -5.50 3.36 11.15
C ILE A 181 -5.82 3.69 12.60
N LEU A 182 -7.00 3.29 13.06
CA LEU A 182 -7.48 3.53 14.42
C LEU A 182 -7.48 2.22 15.19
N PHE A 183 -6.68 2.15 16.24
CA PHE A 183 -6.51 0.96 17.06
C PHE A 183 -7.26 1.15 18.39
N PHE A 184 -8.33 0.39 18.58
CA PHE A 184 -9.11 0.31 19.81
C PHE A 184 -8.84 -1.01 20.55
N ASP A 185 -9.32 -1.13 21.79
CA ASP A 185 -9.10 -2.33 22.60
C ASP A 185 -9.75 -3.59 22.01
N ASP A 186 -10.79 -3.44 21.18
CA ASP A 186 -11.55 -4.56 20.60
C ASP A 186 -11.45 -4.69 19.08
N ARG A 187 -10.82 -3.73 18.39
CA ARG A 187 -10.75 -3.72 16.92
C ARG A 187 -9.68 -2.78 16.39
N ILE A 188 -9.34 -2.98 15.12
CA ILE A 188 -8.56 -2.04 14.31
C ILE A 188 -9.41 -1.61 13.11
N GLU A 189 -9.51 -0.31 12.88
CA GLU A 189 -10.20 0.28 11.74
C GLU A 189 -9.19 0.84 10.74
N PHE A 190 -9.27 0.40 9.48
CA PHE A 190 -8.50 0.91 8.35
C PHE A 190 -9.45 1.74 7.48
N ILE A 191 -9.34 3.06 7.55
CA ILE A 191 -10.20 4.00 6.82
C ILE A 191 -9.39 4.60 5.67
N ASN A 192 -9.92 4.47 4.46
CA ASN A 192 -9.25 4.82 3.24
C ASN A 192 -10.01 5.92 2.47
N PRO A 193 -9.34 6.99 2.04
CA PRO A 193 -9.92 7.95 1.09
C PRO A 193 -10.24 7.29 -0.26
N GLY A 194 -11.49 7.40 -0.69
CA GLY A 194 -11.99 6.85 -1.94
C GLY A 194 -13.03 5.76 -1.74
N ARG A 195 -13.88 5.61 -2.76
CA ARG A 195 -14.95 4.62 -2.82
C ARG A 195 -14.52 3.38 -3.59
N LEU A 196 -15.30 2.31 -3.47
CA LEU A 196 -15.10 1.16 -4.35
C LEU A 196 -15.41 1.56 -5.80
N PRO A 197 -14.60 1.10 -6.78
CA PRO A 197 -14.94 1.27 -8.18
C PRO A 197 -16.33 0.69 -8.45
N ASN A 198 -17.15 1.38 -9.26
CA ASN A 198 -18.55 1.00 -9.55
C ASN A 198 -18.76 -0.46 -10.02
N THR A 199 -17.69 -1.11 -10.49
CA THR A 199 -17.70 -2.51 -10.96
C THR A 199 -17.50 -3.55 -9.84
N VAL A 200 -17.05 -3.12 -8.66
CA VAL A 200 -16.68 -3.96 -7.51
C VAL A 200 -17.67 -3.74 -6.37
N THR A 201 -18.25 -4.84 -5.87
CA THR A 201 -19.10 -4.83 -4.66
C THR A 201 -18.38 -5.53 -3.51
N ILE A 202 -18.87 -5.37 -2.28
CA ILE A 202 -18.31 -6.05 -1.10
C ILE A 202 -18.35 -7.58 -1.25
N GLU A 203 -19.39 -8.13 -1.87
CA GLU A 203 -19.50 -9.57 -2.17
C GLU A 203 -18.44 -10.02 -3.17
N LYS A 204 -18.15 -9.18 -4.17
CA LYS A 204 -17.10 -9.46 -5.15
C LYS A 204 -15.70 -9.39 -4.53
N LEU A 205 -15.46 -8.45 -3.61
CA LEU A 205 -14.21 -8.38 -2.84
C LEU A 205 -13.96 -9.67 -2.02
N LYS A 206 -15.02 -10.21 -1.40
CA LYS A 206 -14.96 -11.51 -0.68
C LYS A 206 -14.53 -12.66 -1.58
N ALA A 207 -14.93 -12.62 -2.85
CA ALA A 207 -14.55 -13.60 -3.86
C ALA A 207 -13.16 -13.36 -4.47
N GLY A 208 -12.46 -12.29 -4.07
CA GLY A 208 -11.13 -11.95 -4.59
C GLY A 208 -11.13 -11.13 -5.88
N VAL A 209 -12.29 -10.58 -6.27
CA VAL A 209 -12.36 -9.65 -7.41
C VAL A 209 -11.86 -8.29 -6.95
N SER A 210 -10.83 -7.77 -7.61
CA SER A 210 -10.25 -6.45 -7.35
C SER A 210 -10.12 -5.67 -8.66
N TYR A 211 -10.16 -4.33 -8.55
CA TYR A 211 -9.91 -3.42 -9.64
C TYR A 211 -8.74 -2.50 -9.26
N ALA A 212 -7.74 -2.42 -10.14
CA ALA A 212 -6.55 -1.61 -9.92
C ALA A 212 -6.85 -0.13 -10.23
N VAL A 213 -7.25 0.62 -9.20
CA VAL A 213 -7.43 2.08 -9.28
C VAL A 213 -6.11 2.77 -9.63
N ASN A 214 -5.01 2.29 -9.05
CA ASN A 214 -3.66 2.76 -9.27
C ASN A 214 -2.79 1.67 -9.92
N PRO A 215 -2.89 1.44 -11.25
CA PRO A 215 -2.21 0.35 -11.94
C PRO A 215 -0.66 0.43 -11.86
N VAL A 216 -0.07 1.63 -11.84
CA VAL A 216 1.38 1.82 -11.71
C VAL A 216 1.82 1.43 -10.31
N ILE A 217 1.08 1.87 -9.28
CA ILE A 217 1.37 1.51 -7.89
C ILE A 217 1.23 0.00 -7.71
N VAL A 218 0.15 -0.61 -8.20
CA VAL A 218 -0.06 -2.07 -8.16
C VAL A 218 1.11 -2.80 -8.81
N LYS A 219 1.51 -2.41 -10.04
CA LYS A 219 2.64 -2.98 -10.77
C LYS A 219 3.92 -2.99 -9.93
N PHE A 220 4.29 -1.85 -9.33
CA PHE A 220 5.49 -1.76 -8.51
C PHE A 220 5.37 -2.55 -7.20
N MET A 221 4.22 -2.51 -6.53
CA MET A 221 4.00 -3.23 -5.28
C MET A 221 4.00 -4.75 -5.47
N GLU A 222 3.52 -5.25 -6.60
CA GLU A 222 3.69 -6.66 -7.00
C GLU A 222 5.17 -7.01 -7.21
N ASN A 223 5.89 -6.17 -7.97
CA ASN A 223 7.32 -6.39 -8.26
C ASN A 223 8.19 -6.34 -6.98
N LEU A 224 7.79 -5.51 -6.01
CA LEU A 224 8.41 -5.40 -4.69
C LEU A 224 7.94 -6.48 -3.70
N ARG A 225 7.02 -7.37 -4.10
CA ARG A 225 6.46 -8.48 -3.30
C ARG A 225 5.65 -8.04 -2.08
N TYR A 226 4.95 -6.91 -2.20
CA TYR A 226 3.91 -6.49 -1.25
C TYR A 226 2.52 -7.04 -1.61
N ILE A 227 2.28 -7.36 -2.88
CA ILE A 227 1.01 -7.91 -3.39
C ILE A 227 1.25 -9.24 -4.10
N ASP A 228 0.34 -10.20 -3.89
CA ASP A 228 0.28 -11.45 -4.65
C ASP A 228 -0.66 -11.34 -5.86
N LYS A 229 -0.19 -11.80 -7.03
CA LYS A 229 -0.93 -11.75 -8.32
C LYS A 229 -2.22 -12.58 -8.39
N LEU A 230 -2.54 -13.33 -7.34
CA LEU A 230 -3.61 -14.34 -7.37
C LEU A 230 -4.95 -13.85 -6.82
N GLY A 231 -5.05 -12.59 -6.36
CA GLY A 231 -6.28 -12.05 -5.76
C GLY A 231 -6.69 -12.75 -4.45
N ARG A 232 -5.74 -13.42 -3.78
CA ARG A 232 -5.99 -14.28 -2.62
C ARG A 232 -5.93 -13.57 -1.28
N GLY A 233 -5.48 -12.32 -1.26
CA GLY A 233 -5.19 -11.60 -0.02
C GLY A 233 -6.43 -11.35 0.85
N LEU A 234 -7.45 -10.65 0.33
CA LEU A 234 -8.72 -10.50 1.05
C LEU A 234 -9.41 -11.83 1.38
N PRO A 235 -9.53 -12.81 0.46
CA PRO A 235 -10.02 -14.16 0.81
C PRO A 235 -9.26 -14.81 1.97
N MET A 236 -7.93 -14.63 2.05
CA MET A 236 -7.11 -15.11 3.16
C MET A 236 -7.48 -14.41 4.47
N VAL A 237 -7.70 -13.09 4.46
CA VAL A 237 -8.18 -12.35 5.64
C VAL A 237 -9.49 -12.93 6.15
N TYR A 238 -10.47 -13.14 5.26
CA TYR A 238 -11.75 -13.76 5.65
C TYR A 238 -11.59 -15.15 6.25
N GLN A 239 -10.71 -15.98 5.70
CA GLN A 239 -10.44 -17.30 6.25
C GLN A 239 -9.80 -17.24 7.63
N GLU A 240 -8.82 -16.37 7.86
CA GLU A 240 -8.17 -16.23 9.18
C GLU A 240 -9.10 -15.67 10.25
N VAL A 241 -10.02 -14.78 9.86
CA VAL A 241 -11.10 -14.25 10.71
C VAL A 241 -12.09 -15.35 11.08
N LYS A 242 -12.56 -16.13 10.09
CA LYS A 242 -13.50 -17.23 10.33
C LYS A 242 -12.90 -18.33 11.22
N LYS A 243 -11.62 -18.67 11.04
CA LYS A 243 -10.91 -19.68 11.87
C LYS A 243 -10.87 -19.32 13.35
N ARG A 244 -10.98 -18.03 13.70
CA ARG A 244 -10.90 -17.52 15.07
C ARG A 244 -12.24 -17.12 15.65
N ASP A 245 -13.34 -17.38 14.94
CA ASP A 245 -14.70 -16.96 15.30
C ASP A 245 -14.81 -15.44 15.56
N LYS A 246 -14.05 -14.65 14.79
CA LYS A 246 -14.05 -13.19 14.86
C LYS A 246 -14.78 -12.59 13.68
N LYS A 247 -14.87 -11.25 13.66
CA LYS A 247 -15.60 -10.49 12.66
C LYS A 247 -14.68 -9.54 11.90
N VAL A 248 -14.94 -9.40 10.60
CA VAL A 248 -14.39 -8.33 9.77
C VAL A 248 -15.54 -7.68 8.99
N LEU A 249 -15.58 -6.35 8.97
CA LEU A 249 -16.58 -5.55 8.28
C LEU A 249 -15.92 -4.70 7.21
N PHE A 250 -16.62 -4.54 6.09
CA PHE A 250 -16.22 -3.70 4.97
C PHE A 250 -17.40 -2.77 4.70
N GLU A 251 -17.16 -1.47 4.72
CA GLU A 251 -18.21 -0.45 4.68
C GLU A 251 -17.76 0.71 3.79
N GLU A 252 -18.67 1.22 2.95
CA GLU A 252 -18.50 2.52 2.30
C GLU A 252 -19.22 3.57 3.15
N ILE A 253 -18.49 4.61 3.58
CA ILE A 253 -19.00 5.69 4.43
C ILE A 253 -18.71 7.01 3.71
N GLY A 254 -19.70 7.53 2.97
CA GLY A 254 -19.50 8.71 2.14
C GLY A 254 -18.45 8.45 1.06
N GLU A 255 -17.38 9.24 1.06
CA GLU A 255 -16.24 9.13 0.12
C GLU A 255 -15.07 8.31 0.68
N GLU A 256 -15.34 7.42 1.63
CA GLU A 256 -14.33 6.60 2.28
C GLU A 256 -14.72 5.13 2.32
N PHE A 257 -13.71 4.27 2.19
CA PHE A 257 -13.84 2.84 2.39
C PHE A 257 -13.22 2.45 3.73
N LYS A 258 -13.98 1.77 4.59
CA LYS A 258 -13.54 1.36 5.92
C LYS A 258 -13.54 -0.15 6.04
N VAL A 259 -12.43 -0.69 6.55
CA VAL A 259 -12.34 -2.08 7.01
C VAL A 259 -12.18 -2.11 8.51
N THR A 260 -13.08 -2.81 9.21
CA THR A 260 -13.04 -3.00 10.66
C THR A 260 -12.68 -4.45 10.98
N LEU A 261 -11.51 -4.68 11.56
CA LEU A 261 -11.02 -5.99 11.99
C LEU A 261 -11.15 -6.11 13.51
N TYR A 262 -12.04 -6.98 14.00
CA TYR A 262 -12.22 -7.20 15.44
C TYR A 262 -11.12 -8.13 15.98
N LEU A 263 -10.50 -7.71 17.09
CA LEU A 263 -9.36 -8.36 17.74
C LEU A 263 -9.74 -9.43 18.75
#